data_AF-A0A453CTR5-F1
#
_entry.id   AF-A0A453CTR5-F1
#
_cell.length_a   1.000
_cell.length_b   1.000
_cell.length_c   1.000
_cell.angle_alpha   90.00
_cell.angle_beta   90.00
_cell.angle_gamma   90.00
#
_symmetry.space_group_name_H-M   'P 1'
#
loop_
_entity.id
_entity.type
_entity.pdbx_description
1 polymer ?
#
loop_
_entity_poly.entity_id
_entity_poly.type
_entity_poly.pdbx_seq_one_letter_code
_entity_poly.pdbx_strand_id
1 'polypeptide(L)'
;MSSPLLVAMAAAAIVVVCCFAACPVSAGASAGGFYDNFVVKWGTDPDPDRRVEIVDGGRLVTLTLNNVSGAGFQSRDAFLFGEFTMEMKLVPGDSAGTVTTFYVSPSRLTTNTFHAYFSPRYHPITR
;
A
#
# COMPACT_ATOMS: atom_id res chain seq x y z
N MET A 1 -48.84 -4.76 37.54
CA MET A 1 -48.59 -5.83 36.54
C MET A 1 -48.25 -5.15 35.22
N SER A 2 -46.97 -5.05 34.89
CA SER A 2 -46.54 -4.46 33.61
C SER A 2 -46.99 -5.34 32.45
N SER A 3 -47.58 -4.74 31.41
CA SER A 3 -48.08 -5.48 30.25
C SER A 3 -46.91 -6.13 29.48
N PRO A 4 -47.03 -7.41 29.08
CA PRO A 4 -45.93 -8.15 28.43
C PRO A 4 -45.49 -7.52 27.09
N LEU A 5 -46.39 -6.81 26.42
CA LEU A 5 -46.10 -6.07 25.18
C LEU A 5 -45.13 -4.90 25.42
N LEU A 6 -45.24 -4.21 26.55
CA LEU A 6 -44.37 -3.07 26.88
C LEU A 6 -42.93 -3.53 27.18
N VAL A 7 -42.79 -4.68 27.84
CA VAL A 7 -41.49 -5.31 28.14
C VAL A 7 -40.81 -5.80 26.87
N ALA A 8 -41.55 -6.41 25.94
CA ALA A 8 -41.03 -6.89 24.67
C ALA A 8 -40.54 -5.75 23.76
N MET A 9 -41.28 -4.64 23.68
CA MET A 9 -40.87 -3.47 22.89
C MET A 9 -39.61 -2.80 23.45
N ALA A 10 -39.49 -2.71 24.78
CA ALA A 10 -38.30 -2.19 25.44
C ALA A 10 -37.08 -3.09 25.19
N ALA A 11 -37.24 -4.41 25.27
CA ALA A 11 -36.16 -5.36 24.98
C ALA A 11 -35.68 -5.27 23.52
N ALA A 12 -36.60 -5.14 22.56
CA ALA A 12 -36.25 -4.97 21.14
C ALA A 12 -35.48 -3.66 20.90
N ALA A 13 -35.89 -2.56 21.54
CA ALA A 13 -35.18 -1.28 21.44
C ALA A 13 -33.76 -1.36 22.02
N ILE A 14 -33.57 -2.05 23.15
CA ILE A 14 -32.26 -2.25 23.77
C ILE A 14 -31.33 -3.08 22.87
N VAL A 15 -31.85 -4.15 22.23
CA VAL A 15 -31.08 -4.99 21.31
C VAL A 15 -30.64 -4.19 20.08
N VAL A 16 -31.53 -3.37 19.50
CA VAL A 16 -31.20 -2.53 18.33
C VAL A 16 -30.16 -1.46 18.70
N VAL A 17 -30.27 -0.84 19.88
CA VAL A 17 -29.27 0.14 20.37
C VAL A 17 -27.91 -0.52 20.61
N CYS A 18 -27.87 -1.73 21.19
CA CYS A 18 -26.63 -2.49 21.37
C CYS A 18 -25.99 -2.87 20.02
N CYS A 19 -26.77 -3.25 19.01
CA CYS A 19 -26.24 -3.61 17.69
C CYS A 19 -25.60 -2.42 16.96
N PHE A 20 -26.14 -1.21 17.10
CA PHE A 20 -25.55 0.00 16.52
C PHE A 20 -24.32 0.49 17.31
N ALA A 21 -24.29 0.32 18.64
CA ALA A 21 -23.14 0.68 19.46
C ALA A 21 -21.96 -0.30 19.33
N ALA A 22 -22.21 -1.55 18.96
CA ALA A 22 -21.21 -2.60 18.82
C ALA A 22 -20.61 -2.72 17.40
N CYS A 23 -21.01 -1.85 16.47
CA CYS A 23 -20.37 -1.76 15.16
C CYS A 23 -19.30 -0.66 15.25
N PRO A 24 -18.04 -0.97 15.61
CA PRO A 24 -16.98 0.00 15.43
C PRO A 24 -16.93 0.28 13.93
N VAL A 25 -17.38 1.47 13.53
CA VAL A 25 -17.05 2.03 12.23
C VAL A 25 -15.53 2.05 12.24
N SER A 26 -14.93 1.16 11.45
CA SER A 26 -13.48 0.98 11.41
C SER A 26 -12.87 2.33 11.08
N ALA A 27 -12.28 2.96 12.11
CA ALA A 27 -11.52 4.18 11.95
C ALA A 27 -10.48 3.89 10.87
N GLY A 28 -10.55 4.64 9.76
CA GLY A 28 -9.64 4.45 8.65
C GLY A 28 -8.21 4.41 9.17
N ALA A 29 -7.46 3.38 8.78
CA ALA A 29 -6.05 3.30 9.10
C ALA A 29 -5.40 4.60 8.60
N SER A 30 -4.92 5.44 9.52
CA SER A 30 -4.11 6.58 9.12
C SER A 30 -2.90 5.99 8.42
N ALA A 31 -2.67 6.37 7.16
CA ALA A 31 -1.44 6.01 6.47
C ALA A 31 -0.28 6.58 7.29
N GLY A 32 0.37 5.71 8.06
CA GLY A 32 1.64 5.99 8.71
C GLY A 32 2.68 6.39 7.65
N GLY A 33 3.76 7.04 8.05
CA GLY A 33 4.85 7.31 7.14
C GLY A 33 5.42 6.02 6.55
N PHE A 34 6.18 6.12 5.47
CA PHE A 34 6.78 4.99 4.77
C PHE A 34 7.42 3.96 5.73
N TYR A 35 8.15 4.44 6.73
CA TYR A 35 8.87 3.58 7.68
C TYR A 35 7.98 2.80 8.65
N ASP A 36 6.71 3.15 8.80
CA ASP A 36 5.76 2.41 9.62
C ASP A 36 5.39 1.07 8.97
N ASN A 37 5.34 1.03 7.64
CA ASN A 37 4.83 -0.12 6.88
C ASN A 37 5.90 -0.80 6.01
N PHE A 38 6.95 -0.06 5.61
CA PHE A 38 7.93 -0.50 4.62
C PHE A 38 9.37 -0.33 5.10
N VAL A 39 10.26 -1.09 4.47
CA VAL A 39 11.71 -0.97 4.58
C VAL A 39 12.33 -0.94 3.21
N VAL A 40 13.38 -0.12 3.05
CA VAL A 40 14.20 -0.13 1.83
C VAL A 40 14.93 -1.46 1.74
N LYS A 41 14.83 -2.12 0.58
CA LYS A 41 15.41 -3.44 0.35
C LYS A 41 16.72 -3.39 -0.43
N TRP A 42 16.84 -2.46 -1.36
CA TRP A 42 18.03 -2.26 -2.21
C TRP A 42 18.05 -0.82 -2.75
N GLY A 43 19.22 -0.35 -3.19
CA GLY A 43 19.46 1.06 -3.56
C GLY A 43 19.96 1.94 -2.40
N THR A 44 20.61 1.34 -1.40
CA THR A 44 21.24 2.04 -0.25
C THR A 44 22.76 2.06 -0.33
N ASP A 45 23.32 1.68 -1.48
CA ASP A 45 24.75 1.76 -1.74
C ASP A 45 25.24 3.22 -1.73
N PRO A 46 26.53 3.48 -1.47
CA PRO A 46 27.07 4.82 -1.20
C PRO A 46 27.19 5.72 -2.44
N ASP A 47 26.30 5.55 -3.42
CA ASP A 47 26.23 6.40 -4.60
C ASP A 47 25.99 7.87 -4.20
N PRO A 48 26.69 8.84 -4.84
CA PRO A 48 26.42 10.25 -4.61
C PRO A 48 24.97 10.61 -4.98
N ASP A 49 24.39 9.92 -5.96
CA ASP A 49 23.00 10.07 -6.37
C ASP A 49 22.12 9.10 -5.57
N ARG A 50 21.43 9.60 -4.54
CA ARG A 50 20.55 8.77 -3.70
C ARG A 50 19.48 8.10 -4.56
N ARG A 51 19.35 6.78 -4.44
CA ARG A 51 18.36 6.01 -5.23
C ARG A 51 17.04 5.76 -4.53
N VAL A 52 16.99 5.99 -3.22
CA VAL A 52 15.76 6.01 -2.44
C VAL A 52 15.68 7.30 -1.64
N GLU A 53 14.67 8.09 -1.98
CA GLU A 53 14.35 9.32 -1.27
C GLU A 53 12.95 9.24 -0.70
N ILE A 54 12.84 9.51 0.59
CA ILE A 54 11.59 9.48 1.34
C ILE A 54 11.38 10.90 1.85
N VAL A 55 10.36 11.55 1.30
CA VAL A 55 10.06 12.96 1.51
C VAL A 55 8.60 13.13 1.97
N ASP A 56 8.17 14.37 2.20
CA ASP A 56 6.81 14.69 2.67
C ASP A 56 6.41 13.90 3.94
N GLY A 57 7.30 13.88 4.94
CA GLY A 57 7.07 13.15 6.19
C GLY A 57 6.90 11.64 6.02
N GLY A 58 7.39 11.08 4.90
CA GLY A 58 7.27 9.65 4.59
C GLY A 58 6.08 9.29 3.71
N ARG A 59 5.35 10.26 3.15
CA ARG A 59 4.21 9.99 2.26
C ARG A 59 4.60 9.80 0.80
N LEU A 60 5.74 10.36 0.39
CA LEU A 60 6.24 10.23 -0.97
C LEU A 60 7.59 9.52 -0.96
N VAL A 61 7.69 8.47 -1.77
CA VAL A 61 8.93 7.74 -2.02
C VAL A 61 9.29 7.84 -3.48
N THR A 62 10.52 8.22 -3.75
CA THR A 62 11.10 8.29 -5.09
C THR A 62 12.16 7.20 -5.21
N LEU A 63 12.07 6.42 -6.30
CA LEU A 63 13.01 5.37 -6.65
C LEU A 63 13.74 5.75 -7.93
N THR A 64 15.06 5.63 -7.93
CA THR A 64 15.92 5.94 -9.08
C THR A 64 16.52 4.67 -9.67
N LEU A 65 16.46 4.55 -10.99
CA LEU A 65 17.22 3.56 -11.77
C LEU A 65 18.29 4.30 -12.55
N ASN A 66 19.56 3.94 -12.33
CA ASN A 66 20.69 4.46 -13.08
C ASN A 66 21.56 3.31 -13.61
N ASN A 67 22.73 3.64 -14.17
CA ASN A 67 23.61 2.64 -14.77
C ASN A 67 24.24 1.66 -13.77
N VAL A 68 24.20 1.96 -12.46
CA VAL A 68 24.81 1.16 -11.41
C VAL A 68 23.79 0.14 -10.88
N SER A 69 22.60 0.60 -10.48
CA SER A 69 21.50 -0.27 -10.08
C SER A 69 20.16 0.48 -10.10
N GLY A 70 19.07 -0.24 -9.83
CA GLY A 70 17.81 0.39 -9.42
C GLY A 70 17.69 0.54 -7.91
N ALA A 71 16.45 0.73 -7.46
CA ALA A 71 16.09 0.70 -6.04
C ALA A 71 14.71 0.07 -5.80
N GLY A 72 14.47 -0.34 -4.56
CA GLY A 72 13.16 -0.87 -4.18
C GLY A 72 13.01 -1.09 -2.68
N PHE A 73 11.76 -1.31 -2.28
CA PHE A 73 11.36 -1.50 -0.90
C PHE A 73 10.42 -2.70 -0.77
N GLN A 74 10.23 -3.17 0.46
CA GLN A 74 9.31 -4.26 0.78
C GLN A 74 8.51 -3.91 2.04
N SER A 75 7.35 -4.54 2.23
CA SER A 75 6.62 -4.44 3.49
C SER A 75 7.46 -5.01 4.64
N ARG A 76 7.23 -4.50 5.83
CA ARG A 76 7.79 -5.07 7.07
C ARG A 76 7.14 -6.40 7.39
N ASP A 77 5.82 -6.43 7.25
CA ASP A 77 4.99 -7.58 7.61
C ASP A 77 4.59 -8.40 6.39
N ALA A 78 4.29 -9.67 6.65
CA ALA A 78 3.71 -10.58 5.68
C ALA A 78 2.20 -10.67 5.91
N PHE A 79 1.45 -10.73 4.81
CA PHE A 79 -0.02 -10.75 4.84
C PHE A 79 -0.54 -11.97 4.08
N LEU A 80 -1.59 -12.60 4.63
CA LEU A 80 -2.29 -13.70 3.96
C LEU A 80 -3.44 -13.21 3.09
N PHE A 81 -4.14 -12.17 3.54
CA PHE A 81 -5.24 -11.51 2.83
C PHE A 81 -5.15 -9.99 3.08
N GLY A 82 -5.66 -9.19 2.16
CA GLY A 82 -5.70 -7.74 2.30
C GLY A 82 -6.01 -7.02 1.00
N GLU A 83 -6.21 -5.71 1.11
CA GLU A 83 -6.21 -4.78 -0.01
C GLU A 83 -4.90 -4.00 -0.01
N PHE A 84 -4.21 -3.97 -1.16
CA PHE A 84 -2.94 -3.28 -1.31
C PHE A 84 -3.07 -2.24 -2.41
N THR A 85 -3.08 -0.98 -2.01
CA THR A 85 -3.28 0.16 -2.91
C THR A 85 -2.06 1.07 -2.85
N MET A 86 -1.56 1.46 -4.01
CA MET A 86 -0.38 2.31 -4.15
C MET A 86 -0.65 3.33 -5.27
N GLU A 87 -0.54 4.62 -4.92
CA GLU A 87 -0.51 5.68 -5.94
C GLU A 87 0.90 5.78 -6.52
N MET A 88 0.99 5.74 -7.86
CA MET A 88 2.27 5.68 -8.56
C MET A 88 2.31 6.68 -9.70
N LYS A 89 3.40 7.44 -9.76
CA LYS A 89 3.78 8.24 -10.93
C LYS A 89 4.97 7.57 -11.60
N LEU A 90 4.79 7.22 -12.87
CA LEU A 90 5.85 6.57 -13.66
C LEU A 90 6.89 7.57 -14.15
N VAL A 91 8.06 7.05 -14.52
CA VAL A 91 9.15 7.82 -15.11
C VAL A 91 8.65 8.54 -16.38
N PRO A 92 8.84 9.86 -16.51
CA PRO A 92 8.44 10.60 -17.69
C PRO A 92 9.47 10.48 -18.82
N GLY A 93 9.04 10.74 -20.05
CA GLY A 93 9.95 10.85 -21.21
C GLY A 93 10.38 9.50 -21.78
N ASP A 94 11.64 9.41 -22.21
CA ASP A 94 12.21 8.14 -22.69
C ASP A 94 12.49 7.23 -21.49
N SER A 95 11.75 6.14 -21.43
CA SER A 95 11.93 5.10 -20.42
C SER A 95 11.90 3.72 -21.07
N ALA A 96 12.31 3.63 -22.34
CA ALA A 96 12.42 2.35 -23.03
C ALA A 96 13.28 1.38 -22.20
N GLY A 97 12.77 0.16 -22.00
CA GLY A 97 13.45 -0.87 -21.19
C GLY A 97 13.38 -0.67 -19.68
N THR A 98 12.75 0.39 -19.18
CA THR A 98 12.50 0.57 -17.75
C THR A 98 11.23 -0.15 -17.32
N VAL A 99 11.29 -0.77 -16.15
CA VAL A 99 10.19 -1.46 -15.50
C VAL A 99 9.95 -0.87 -14.13
N THR A 100 8.71 -0.48 -13.84
CA THR A 100 8.25 -0.21 -12.47
C THR A 100 7.24 -1.28 -12.08
N THR A 101 7.46 -1.93 -10.93
CA THR A 101 6.57 -2.99 -10.44
C THR A 101 6.03 -2.68 -9.06
N PHE A 102 4.77 -3.09 -8.85
CA PHE A 102 4.16 -3.23 -7.53
C PHE A 102 3.54 -4.62 -7.47
N TYR A 103 3.94 -5.43 -6.50
CA TYR A 103 3.59 -6.85 -6.48
C TYR A 103 3.50 -7.39 -5.05
N VAL A 104 2.74 -8.48 -4.91
CA VAL A 104 2.65 -9.26 -3.67
C VAL A 104 3.23 -10.63 -3.94
N SER A 105 4.33 -10.95 -3.25
CA SER A 105 5.02 -12.24 -3.38
C SER A 105 5.08 -13.00 -2.06
N PRO A 106 4.78 -14.30 -2.06
CA PRO A 106 5.06 -15.18 -0.95
C PRO A 106 6.58 -15.35 -0.77
N SER A 107 7.03 -15.54 0.46
CA SER A 107 8.44 -15.71 0.81
C SER A 107 9.08 -17.01 0.29
N ARG A 108 8.29 -17.95 -0.23
CA ARG A 108 8.75 -19.26 -0.73
C ARG A 108 8.66 -19.32 -2.25
N LEU A 109 9.78 -19.71 -2.87
CA LEU A 109 10.08 -19.67 -4.31
C LEU A 109 9.27 -20.64 -5.20
N THR A 110 8.05 -21.01 -4.84
CA THR A 110 7.24 -22.00 -5.58
C THR A 110 5.76 -21.66 -5.71
N THR A 111 5.30 -20.44 -5.36
CA THR A 111 3.85 -20.16 -5.40
C THR A 111 3.47 -18.74 -5.86
N ASN A 112 2.15 -18.58 -6.02
CA ASN A 112 1.42 -17.52 -6.72
C ASN A 112 1.87 -16.10 -6.34
N THR A 113 2.53 -15.42 -7.28
CA THR A 113 2.85 -14.00 -7.18
C THR A 113 1.85 -13.17 -7.98
N PHE A 114 1.34 -12.10 -7.39
CA PHE A 114 0.49 -11.14 -8.09
C PHE A 114 1.34 -9.93 -8.49
N HIS A 115 1.45 -9.66 -9.79
CA HIS A 115 2.25 -8.56 -10.32
C HIS A 115 1.36 -7.54 -11.04
N ALA A 116 1.55 -6.27 -10.71
CA ALA A 116 1.19 -5.16 -11.59
C ALA A 116 2.48 -4.63 -12.24
N TYR A 117 2.60 -4.83 -13.55
CA TYR A 117 3.74 -4.38 -14.36
C TYR A 117 3.38 -3.08 -15.07
N PHE A 118 4.21 -2.06 -14.90
CA PHE A 118 4.04 -0.77 -15.54
C PHE A 118 5.29 -0.44 -16.36
N SER A 119 5.10 -0.20 -17.65
CA SER A 119 6.14 0.28 -18.55
C SER A 119 5.69 1.62 -19.15
N PRO A 120 6.49 2.69 -18.99
CA PRO A 120 6.17 3.97 -19.62
C PRO A 120 6.27 3.83 -21.14
N ARG A 121 5.36 4.46 -21.89
CA ARG A 121 5.39 4.40 -23.36
C ARG A 121 6.58 5.18 -23.89
N TYR A 122 7.34 4.54 -24.77
CA TYR A 122 8.35 5.23 -25.58
C TYR A 122 7.72 6.35 -26.40
N HIS A 123 8.23 7.56 -26.24
CA HIS A 123 7.92 8.70 -27.12
C HIS A 123 9.17 9.00 -27.93
N PRO A 124 9.20 8.71 -29.24
CA PRO A 124 10.34 9.04 -30.07
C PRO A 124 10.54 10.56 -30.08
N ILE A 125 11.75 10.99 -29.71
CA ILE A 125 12.16 12.38 -29.88
C ILE A 125 12.36 12.57 -31.39
N THR A 126 11.37 13.12 -32.08
CA THR A 126 11.60 13.70 -33.41
C THR A 126 12.53 14.88 -33.24
N ARG A 127 13.76 14.74 -33.74
CA ARG A 127 14.73 15.85 -33.88
C ARG A 127 14.20 16.91 -34.84
#